data_AF-A0A4Q2D759-F1
#
_entry.id   AF-A0A4Q2D759-F1
#
_cell.length_a   1.000
_cell.length_b   1.000
_cell.length_c   1.000
_cell.angle_alpha   90.00
_cell.angle_beta   90.00
_cell.angle_gamma   90.00
#
_symmetry.space_group_name_H-M   'P 1'
#
loop_
_entity.id
_entity.type
_entity.pdbx_description
1 polymer ?
#
loop_
_entity_poly.entity_id
_entity_poly.type
_entity_poly.pdbx_seq_one_letter_code
_entity_poly.pdbx_strand_id
1 'polypeptide(L)'
;MAGSIAIPESPRWLIDVGRNAEGLRVIADLHGGGDPAHPVVQMEYDEIVDKVTEERESGGDRTYAGMWKRYKRRVLLAMSSLAFAQLNGINVISYYAPRVFEEAGWIGRDAILMTGINSVIYLLSTIPTWVLVDRWGRRAILMSGAVVMALALVATGLWMRVDVAQTPSAVVICVIIFNAAFGYSWGPIPWLYPPECFLKPKEYLWRKWTRSLAKKNDRKDWMTLTIRIRSGIPSSEIMNLPDIDQQKMFKFV
;
A
#
# COMPACT_ATOMS: atom_id res chain seq x y z
N MET A 1 0.65 -24.75 8.35
CA MET A 1 2.07 -24.84 8.77
C MET A 1 2.94 -25.62 7.79
N ALA A 2 2.44 -26.65 7.09
CA ALA A 2 3.23 -27.30 6.03
C ALA A 2 3.65 -26.32 4.89
N GLY A 3 2.78 -25.39 4.52
CA GLY A 3 3.08 -24.38 3.48
C GLY A 3 4.22 -23.42 3.83
N SER A 4 4.46 -23.11 5.11
CA SER A 4 5.56 -22.21 5.50
C SER A 4 6.93 -22.88 5.40
N ILE A 5 7.00 -24.22 5.38
CA ILE A 5 8.26 -24.97 5.23
C ILE A 5 8.67 -25.03 3.74
N ALA A 6 7.71 -24.93 2.82
CA ALA A 6 7.94 -25.06 1.37
C ALA A 6 8.21 -23.72 0.67
N ILE A 7 7.96 -22.58 1.32
CA ILE A 7 8.15 -21.26 0.73
C ILE A 7 9.61 -20.81 0.95
N PRO A 8 10.33 -20.38 -0.09
CA PRO A 8 11.68 -19.86 0.06
C PRO A 8 11.67 -18.59 0.92
N GLU A 9 12.72 -18.40 1.70
CA GLU A 9 12.90 -17.19 2.50
C GLU A 9 12.94 -15.93 1.62
N SER A 10 12.54 -14.79 2.18
CA SER A 10 12.50 -13.53 1.43
C SER A 10 13.90 -13.19 0.87
N PRO A 11 14.03 -12.90 -0.43
CA PRO A 11 15.34 -12.59 -1.04
C PRO A 11 16.00 -11.36 -0.41
N ARG A 12 15.19 -10.38 0.04
CA ARG A 12 15.66 -9.20 0.78
C ARG A 12 16.31 -9.59 2.11
N TRP A 13 15.71 -10.54 2.84
CA TRP A 13 16.26 -11.01 4.11
C TRP A 13 17.55 -11.82 3.89
N LEU A 14 17.59 -12.69 2.88
CA LEU A 14 18.79 -13.46 2.53
C LEU A 14 20.00 -12.53 2.26
N ILE A 15 19.79 -11.44 1.51
CA ILE A 15 20.81 -10.42 1.24
C ILE A 15 21.19 -9.67 2.54
N ASP A 16 20.21 -9.36 3.40
CA ASP A 16 20.45 -8.71 4.71
C ASP A 16 21.22 -9.58 5.71
N VAL A 17 21.23 -10.91 5.56
CA VAL A 17 22.09 -11.80 6.39
C VAL A 17 23.38 -12.22 5.67
N GLY A 18 23.66 -11.66 4.49
CA GLY A 18 24.88 -11.94 3.71
C GLY A 18 24.80 -13.18 2.81
N ARG A 19 23.64 -13.85 2.72
CA ARG A 19 23.37 -15.00 1.82
C ARG A 19 23.00 -14.52 0.42
N ASN A 20 23.90 -13.74 -0.19
CA ASN A 20 23.70 -13.07 -1.48
C ASN A 20 23.40 -14.03 -2.64
N ALA A 21 24.15 -15.13 -2.74
CA ALA A 21 23.98 -16.11 -3.81
C ALA A 21 22.61 -16.82 -3.75
N GLU A 22 22.09 -17.05 -2.56
CA GLU A 22 20.76 -17.63 -2.36
C GLU A 22 19.66 -16.61 -2.64
N GLY A 23 19.83 -15.36 -2.19
CA GLY A 23 18.93 -14.27 -2.54
C GLY A 23 18.81 -14.08 -4.06
N LEU A 24 19.93 -14.13 -4.79
CA LEU A 24 19.95 -14.04 -6.25
C LEU A 24 19.22 -15.21 -6.91
N ARG A 25 19.40 -16.45 -6.40
CA ARG A 25 18.68 -17.63 -6.91
C ARG A 25 17.17 -17.50 -6.71
N VAL A 26 16.72 -17.05 -5.54
CA VAL A 26 15.29 -16.83 -5.29
C VAL A 26 14.70 -15.76 -6.22
N ILE A 27 15.43 -14.68 -6.50
CA ILE A 27 14.99 -13.65 -7.47
C ILE A 27 14.95 -14.23 -8.89
N ALA A 28 15.94 -15.05 -9.27
CA ALA A 28 16.00 -15.72 -10.56
C ALA A 28 14.81 -16.68 -10.75
N ASP A 29 14.46 -17.46 -9.73
CA ASP A 29 13.33 -18.38 -9.76
C ASP A 29 11.98 -17.63 -9.89
N LEU A 30 11.85 -16.46 -9.27
CA LEU A 30 10.63 -15.66 -9.28
C LEU A 30 10.45 -14.83 -10.56
N HIS A 31 11.50 -14.20 -11.08
CA HIS A 31 11.42 -13.19 -12.15
C HIS A 31 12.29 -13.48 -13.38
N GLY A 32 13.17 -14.48 -13.33
CA GLY A 32 14.12 -14.84 -14.41
C GLY A 32 13.96 -16.23 -14.99
N GLY A 33 12.92 -16.98 -14.61
CA GLY A 33 12.74 -18.37 -15.05
C GLY A 33 13.89 -19.30 -14.63
N GLY A 34 14.59 -18.96 -13.54
CA GLY A 34 15.76 -19.67 -13.04
C GLY A 34 17.11 -19.20 -13.61
N ASP A 35 17.15 -18.18 -14.48
CA ASP A 35 18.41 -17.61 -14.99
C ASP A 35 18.90 -16.44 -14.11
N PRO A 36 20.01 -16.60 -13.36
CA PRO A 36 20.60 -15.53 -12.56
C PRO A 36 21.19 -14.40 -13.42
N ALA A 37 21.55 -14.65 -14.67
CA ALA A 37 22.14 -13.66 -15.57
C ALA A 37 21.09 -12.78 -16.27
N HIS A 38 19.79 -13.06 -16.08
CA HIS A 38 18.73 -12.31 -16.71
C HIS A 38 18.79 -10.82 -16.31
N PRO A 39 18.71 -9.86 -17.26
CA PRO A 39 18.90 -8.43 -16.97
C PRO A 39 17.97 -7.89 -15.88
N VAL A 40 16.72 -8.38 -15.82
CA VAL A 40 15.74 -7.98 -14.81
C VAL A 40 16.13 -8.46 -13.41
N VAL A 41 16.65 -9.69 -13.31
CA VAL A 41 17.08 -10.30 -12.03
C VAL A 41 18.27 -9.55 -11.46
N GLN A 42 19.26 -9.24 -12.31
CA GLN A 42 20.43 -8.45 -11.93
C GLN A 42 20.03 -7.05 -11.46
N MET A 43 19.13 -6.38 -12.21
CA MET A 43 18.64 -5.06 -11.81
C MET A 43 17.89 -5.06 -10.48
N GLU A 44 17.06 -6.07 -10.22
CA GLU A 44 16.32 -6.20 -8.97
C GLU A 44 17.25 -6.57 -7.80
N TYR A 45 18.20 -7.47 -8.03
CA TYR A 45 19.22 -7.82 -7.06
C TYR A 45 20.04 -6.60 -6.65
N ASP A 46 20.55 -5.82 -7.61
CA ASP A 46 21.29 -4.58 -7.36
C ASP A 46 20.43 -3.57 -6.58
N GLU A 47 19.13 -3.43 -6.93
CA GLU A 47 18.21 -2.55 -6.20
C GLU A 47 18.06 -2.97 -4.73
N ILE A 48 18.00 -4.27 -4.45
CA ILE A 48 17.86 -4.79 -3.09
C ILE A 48 19.17 -4.61 -2.32
N VAL A 49 20.32 -4.93 -2.92
CA VAL A 49 21.64 -4.75 -2.31
C VAL A 49 21.89 -3.29 -1.96
N ASP A 50 21.58 -2.37 -2.87
CA ASP A 50 21.70 -0.93 -2.62
C ASP A 50 20.86 -0.48 -1.42
N LYS A 51 19.60 -0.93 -1.32
CA LYS A 51 18.71 -0.58 -0.20
C LYS A 51 19.19 -1.16 1.13
N VAL A 52 19.62 -2.43 1.13
CA VAL A 52 20.16 -3.08 2.33
C VAL A 52 21.45 -2.39 2.79
N THR A 53 22.32 -2.01 1.85
CA THR A 53 23.54 -1.28 2.16
C THR A 53 23.24 0.11 2.71
N GLU A 54 22.30 0.85 2.10
CA GLU A 54 21.83 2.16 2.60
C GLU A 54 21.20 2.03 4.00
N GLU A 55 20.41 0.98 4.27
CA GLU A 55 19.84 0.70 5.59
C GLU A 55 20.94 0.44 6.64
N ARG A 56 22.02 -0.27 6.28
CA ARG A 56 23.17 -0.54 7.16
C ARG A 56 24.03 0.70 7.40
N GLU A 57 24.35 1.46 6.34
CA GLU A 57 25.21 2.64 6.39
C GLU A 57 24.52 3.83 7.06
N SER A 58 23.21 3.98 6.88
CA SER A 58 22.44 5.07 7.50
C SER A 58 22.32 4.95 9.02
N GLY A 59 22.95 3.94 9.65
CA GLY A 59 22.96 3.71 11.09
C GLY A 59 21.55 3.65 11.66
N GLY A 60 20.58 3.25 10.83
CA GLY A 60 19.18 3.35 11.15
C GLY A 60 18.87 2.38 12.26
N ASP A 61 18.85 2.88 13.51
CA ASP A 61 18.21 2.23 14.63
C ASP A 61 16.95 1.54 14.10
N ARG A 62 16.96 0.21 13.99
CA ARG A 62 15.79 -0.64 13.67
C ARG A 62 14.82 -0.65 14.86
N THR A 63 14.70 0.51 15.49
CA THR A 63 14.06 0.77 16.76
C THR A 63 12.85 1.62 16.46
N TYR A 64 11.74 1.34 17.14
CA TYR A 64 10.50 2.11 17.00
C TYR A 64 10.71 3.63 17.20
N ALA A 65 11.66 4.03 18.04
CA ALA A 65 12.03 5.42 18.26
C ALA A 65 12.66 6.10 17.02
N GLY A 66 13.53 5.39 16.29
CA GLY A 66 14.14 5.88 15.05
C GLY A 66 13.10 6.04 13.94
N MET A 67 12.16 5.10 13.86
CA MET A 67 11.03 5.15 12.93
C MET A 67 10.13 6.38 13.17
N TRP A 68 9.82 6.67 14.44
CA TRP A 68 9.00 7.82 14.80
C TRP A 68 9.67 9.16 14.49
N LYS A 69 10.99 9.28 14.70
CA LYS A 69 11.74 10.51 14.40
C LYS A 69 11.87 10.76 12.90
N ARG A 70 12.21 9.73 12.12
CA ARG A 70 12.52 9.85 10.68
C ARG A 70 11.29 9.79 9.77
N TYR A 71 10.27 9.01 10.15
CA TYR A 71 9.13 8.70 9.29
C TYR A 71 7.76 9.06 9.90
N LYS A 72 7.72 10.00 10.88
CA LYS A 72 6.52 10.39 11.63
C LYS A 72 5.24 10.48 10.78
N ARG A 73 5.28 11.21 9.66
CA ARG A 73 4.12 11.40 8.78
C ARG A 73 3.63 10.08 8.16
N ARG A 74 4.54 9.20 7.75
CA ARG A 74 4.21 7.90 7.14
C ARG A 74 3.65 6.94 8.18
N VAL A 75 4.25 6.91 9.37
CA VAL A 75 3.78 6.13 10.52
C VAL A 75 2.37 6.56 10.94
N LEU A 76 2.14 7.86 11.09
CA LEU A 76 0.83 8.38 11.45
C LEU A 76 -0.24 8.04 10.40
N LEU A 77 0.06 8.16 9.10
CA LEU A 77 -0.88 7.78 8.05
C LEU A 77 -1.20 6.28 8.06
N ALA A 78 -0.21 5.42 8.26
CA ALA A 78 -0.41 3.98 8.38
C ALA A 78 -1.25 3.62 9.62
N MET A 79 -0.92 4.19 10.78
CA MET A 79 -1.66 4.00 12.03
C MET A 79 -3.10 4.49 11.91
N SER A 80 -3.32 5.69 11.37
CA SER A 80 -4.66 6.22 11.17
C SER A 80 -5.47 5.36 10.21
N SER A 81 -4.87 4.86 9.13
CA SER A 81 -5.57 3.97 8.19
C SER A 81 -6.04 2.68 8.86
N LEU A 82 -5.19 2.05 9.68
CA LEU A 82 -5.54 0.84 10.42
C LEU A 82 -6.55 1.11 11.53
N ALA A 83 -6.43 2.25 12.21
CA ALA A 83 -7.39 2.67 13.23
C ALA A 83 -8.79 2.89 12.61
N PHE A 84 -8.88 3.61 11.49
CA PHE A 84 -10.16 3.83 10.80
C PHE A 84 -10.76 2.57 10.21
N ALA A 85 -9.94 1.59 9.80
CA ALA A 85 -10.42 0.28 9.36
C ALA A 85 -11.13 -0.51 10.48
N GLN A 86 -10.87 -0.19 11.75
CA GLN A 86 -11.53 -0.80 12.91
C GLN A 86 -12.64 0.08 13.50
N LEU A 87 -12.41 1.40 13.53
CA LEU A 87 -13.36 2.39 14.09
C LEU A 87 -14.63 2.56 13.24
N ASN A 88 -14.64 2.06 12.00
CA ASN A 88 -15.84 1.99 11.19
C ASN A 88 -16.90 0.99 11.73
N GLY A 89 -16.54 0.15 12.71
CA GLY A 89 -17.47 -0.74 13.40
C GLY A 89 -17.67 -2.11 12.74
N ILE A 90 -16.81 -2.51 11.80
CA ILE A 90 -16.95 -3.82 11.11
C ILE A 90 -17.00 -5.01 12.08
N ASN A 91 -16.20 -4.98 13.14
CA ASN A 91 -16.18 -6.06 14.13
C ASN A 91 -17.51 -6.15 14.88
N VAL A 92 -18.05 -5.00 15.31
CA VAL A 92 -19.34 -4.94 16.01
C VAL A 92 -20.44 -5.49 15.11
N ILE A 93 -20.52 -5.01 13.87
CA ILE A 93 -21.52 -5.47 12.90
C ILE A 93 -21.38 -6.97 12.62
N SER A 94 -20.16 -7.49 12.48
CA SER A 94 -19.93 -8.91 12.21
C SER A 94 -20.29 -9.80 13.41
N TYR A 95 -20.01 -9.35 14.64
CA TYR A 95 -20.35 -10.11 15.85
C TYR A 95 -21.85 -10.11 16.15
N TYR A 96 -22.54 -9.00 15.88
CA TYR A 96 -23.97 -8.86 16.13
C TYR A 96 -24.85 -9.19 14.92
N ALA A 97 -24.28 -9.46 13.75
CA ALA A 97 -25.03 -9.83 12.54
C ALA A 97 -26.05 -10.97 12.78
N PRO A 98 -25.71 -12.08 13.46
CA PRO A 98 -26.69 -13.14 13.73
C PRO A 98 -27.88 -12.64 14.57
N ARG A 99 -27.62 -11.80 15.59
CA ARG A 99 -28.68 -11.22 16.41
C ARG A 99 -29.55 -10.23 15.63
N VAL A 100 -28.94 -9.43 14.76
CA VAL A 100 -29.68 -8.52 13.87
C VAL A 100 -30.59 -9.30 12.92
N PHE A 101 -30.16 -10.49 12.47
CA PHE A 101 -30.99 -11.35 11.64
C PHE A 101 -32.09 -12.06 12.44
N GLU A 102 -31.82 -12.46 13.68
CA GLU A 102 -32.83 -13.00 14.61
C GLU A 102 -33.92 -11.98 14.93
N GLU A 103 -33.55 -10.73 15.22
CA GLU A 103 -34.49 -9.61 15.41
C GLU A 103 -35.31 -9.34 14.14
N ALA A 104 -34.82 -9.76 12.97
CA ALA A 104 -35.55 -9.70 11.72
C ALA A 104 -36.54 -10.83 11.44
N GLY A 105 -36.78 -11.67 12.43
CA GLY A 105 -37.75 -12.77 12.34
C GLY A 105 -37.16 -14.04 11.73
N TRP A 106 -35.84 -14.09 11.50
CA TRP A 106 -35.16 -15.29 11.01
C TRP A 106 -34.73 -16.11 12.23
N ILE A 107 -35.49 -17.16 12.57
CA ILE A 107 -35.28 -17.90 13.82
C ILE A 107 -34.25 -19.03 13.60
N GLY A 108 -33.20 -19.05 14.42
CA GLY A 108 -32.28 -20.18 14.54
C GLY A 108 -31.48 -20.48 13.26
N ARG A 109 -31.82 -21.57 12.56
CA ARG A 109 -31.03 -22.08 11.42
C ARG A 109 -31.01 -21.10 10.24
N ASP A 110 -32.07 -20.33 10.03
CA ASP A 110 -32.17 -19.40 8.91
C ASP A 110 -31.28 -18.17 9.14
N ALA A 111 -31.16 -17.66 10.38
CA ALA A 111 -30.22 -16.58 10.70
C ALA A 111 -28.76 -16.98 10.48
N ILE A 112 -28.40 -18.21 10.82
CA ILE A 112 -27.06 -18.76 10.56
C ILE A 112 -26.82 -18.87 9.04
N LEU A 113 -27.82 -19.35 8.29
CA LEU A 113 -27.73 -19.45 6.84
C LEU A 113 -27.56 -18.06 6.18
N MET A 114 -28.31 -17.05 6.64
CA MET A 114 -28.17 -15.68 6.17
C MET A 114 -26.82 -15.06 6.51
N THR A 115 -26.27 -15.39 7.68
CA THR A 115 -24.91 -15.01 8.07
C THR A 115 -23.89 -15.63 7.11
N GLY A 116 -24.05 -16.90 6.76
CA GLY A 116 -23.23 -17.56 5.76
C GLY A 116 -23.32 -16.90 4.39
N ILE A 117 -24.53 -16.55 3.93
CA ILE A 117 -24.74 -15.81 2.67
C ILE A 117 -24.05 -14.44 2.73
N ASN A 118 -24.20 -13.70 3.83
CA ASN A 118 -23.52 -12.42 4.03
C ASN A 118 -21.99 -12.57 3.99
N SER A 119 -21.44 -13.63 4.59
CA SER A 119 -20.00 -13.93 4.50
C SER A 119 -19.55 -14.28 3.07
N VAL A 120 -20.38 -14.97 2.28
CA VAL A 120 -20.08 -15.22 0.86
C VAL A 120 -20.13 -13.93 0.05
N ILE A 121 -21.13 -13.07 0.26
CA ILE A 121 -21.22 -11.76 -0.39
C ILE A 121 -20.01 -10.89 -0.03
N TYR A 122 -19.61 -10.91 1.24
CA TYR A 122 -18.40 -10.24 1.70
C TYR A 122 -17.15 -10.75 0.98
N LEU A 123 -16.99 -12.07 0.87
CA LEU A 123 -15.87 -12.67 0.16
C LEU A 123 -15.88 -12.29 -1.32
N LEU A 124 -17.04 -12.37 -1.98
CA LEU A 124 -17.20 -11.97 -3.38
C LEU A 124 -16.94 -10.48 -3.60
N SER A 125 -17.29 -9.62 -2.64
CA SER A 125 -17.05 -8.18 -2.75
C SER A 125 -15.56 -7.81 -2.69
N THR A 126 -14.70 -8.70 -2.19
CA THR A 126 -13.24 -8.48 -2.23
C THR A 126 -12.61 -8.70 -3.60
N ILE A 127 -13.25 -9.48 -4.48
CA ILE A 127 -12.70 -9.85 -5.80
C ILE A 127 -12.57 -8.62 -6.72
N PRO A 128 -13.61 -7.76 -6.88
CA PRO A 128 -13.50 -6.56 -7.70
C PRO A 128 -12.35 -5.63 -7.29
N THR A 129 -12.02 -5.59 -5.99
CA THR A 129 -10.97 -4.72 -5.46
C THR A 129 -9.61 -5.02 -6.05
N TRP A 130 -9.31 -6.29 -6.34
CA TRP A 130 -8.01 -6.67 -6.90
C TRP A 130 -7.78 -6.05 -8.27
N VAL A 131 -8.85 -5.89 -9.07
CA VAL A 131 -8.76 -5.25 -10.40
C VAL A 131 -8.92 -3.73 -10.29
N LEU A 132 -9.80 -3.25 -9.40
CA LEU A 132 -10.06 -1.82 -9.24
C LEU A 132 -8.90 -1.06 -8.61
N VAL A 133 -8.16 -1.68 -7.68
CA VAL A 133 -7.08 -1.01 -6.94
C VAL A 133 -5.95 -0.53 -7.86
N ASP A 134 -5.67 -1.29 -8.91
CA ASP A 134 -4.65 -0.96 -9.88
C ASP A 134 -5.11 0.12 -10.87
N ARG A 135 -6.41 0.22 -11.15
CA ARG A 135 -6.96 1.19 -12.12
C ARG A 135 -7.34 2.54 -11.50
N TRP A 136 -8.07 2.52 -10.37
CA TRP A 136 -8.65 3.73 -9.78
C TRP A 136 -7.77 4.35 -8.69
N GLY A 137 -6.80 3.58 -8.22
CA GLY A 137 -5.95 3.97 -7.11
C GLY A 137 -6.63 3.85 -5.75
N ARG A 138 -5.79 3.72 -4.72
CA ARG A 138 -6.20 3.34 -3.36
C ARG A 138 -7.12 4.39 -2.70
N ARG A 139 -6.83 5.68 -2.91
CA ARG A 139 -7.56 6.79 -2.26
C ARG A 139 -9.03 6.88 -2.72
N ALA A 140 -9.30 6.72 -4.01
CA ALA A 140 -10.66 6.80 -4.56
C ALA A 140 -11.53 5.67 -4.01
N ILE A 141 -10.97 4.46 -3.89
CA ILE A 141 -11.67 3.28 -3.37
C ILE A 141 -11.98 3.44 -1.88
N LEU A 142 -11.03 3.93 -1.08
CA LEU A 142 -11.28 4.19 0.35
C LEU A 142 -12.38 5.24 0.57
N MET A 143 -12.38 6.32 -0.22
CA MET A 143 -13.38 7.39 -0.11
C MET A 143 -14.76 6.93 -0.56
N SER A 144 -14.86 6.25 -1.71
CA SER A 144 -16.14 5.68 -2.18
C SER A 144 -16.70 4.65 -1.22
N GLY A 145 -15.83 3.79 -0.64
CA GLY A 145 -16.22 2.81 0.37
C GLY A 145 -16.76 3.47 1.63
N ALA A 146 -16.08 4.53 2.10
CA ALA A 146 -16.52 5.29 3.27
C ALA A 146 -17.90 5.93 3.06
N VAL A 147 -18.17 6.48 1.87
CA VAL A 147 -19.48 7.07 1.55
C VAL A 147 -20.59 6.01 1.58
N VAL A 148 -20.37 4.86 0.93
CA VAL A 148 -21.39 3.79 0.90
C VAL A 148 -21.65 3.24 2.31
N MET A 149 -20.59 3.03 3.11
CA MET A 149 -20.73 2.59 4.50
C MET A 149 -21.47 3.63 5.37
N ALA A 150 -21.17 4.91 5.21
CA ALA A 150 -21.85 5.98 5.93
C ALA A 150 -23.34 6.03 5.59
N LEU A 151 -23.69 5.92 4.30
CA LEU A 151 -25.08 5.87 3.85
C LEU A 151 -25.80 4.64 4.39
N ALA A 152 -25.16 3.48 4.41
CA ALA A 152 -25.72 2.25 4.97
C ALA A 152 -26.01 2.37 6.47
N LEU A 153 -25.08 2.95 7.24
CA LEU A 153 -25.27 3.19 8.68
C LEU A 153 -26.36 4.22 8.97
N VAL A 154 -26.41 5.31 8.21
CA VAL A 154 -27.48 6.31 8.32
C VAL A 154 -28.83 5.69 8.00
N ALA A 155 -28.91 4.89 6.93
CA ALA A 155 -30.13 4.17 6.57
C ALA A 155 -30.56 3.21 7.69
N THR A 156 -29.64 2.42 8.26
CA THR A 156 -29.92 1.56 9.42
C THR A 156 -30.52 2.37 10.58
N GLY A 157 -29.89 3.50 10.95
CA GLY A 157 -30.39 4.35 12.03
C GLY A 157 -31.77 4.96 11.75
N LEU A 158 -32.06 5.32 10.50
CA LEU A 158 -33.38 5.82 10.09
C LEU A 158 -34.45 4.73 10.17
N TRP A 159 -34.16 3.51 9.69
CA TRP A 159 -35.09 2.38 9.77
C TRP A 159 -35.42 2.02 11.23
N MET A 160 -34.42 2.05 12.11
CA MET A 160 -34.61 1.85 13.55
C MET A 160 -35.46 2.95 14.20
N ARG A 161 -35.44 4.19 13.68
CA ARG A 161 -36.26 5.29 14.20
C ARG A 161 -37.72 5.22 13.74
N VAL A 162 -37.97 4.72 12.53
CA VAL A 162 -39.31 4.62 11.95
C VAL A 162 -40.08 3.43 12.55
N ASP A 163 -39.38 2.38 12.98
CA ASP A 163 -39.91 1.23 13.73
C ASP A 163 -41.20 0.63 13.13
N VAL A 164 -41.11 0.23 11.86
CA VAL A 164 -42.19 -0.42 11.12
C VAL A 164 -41.94 -1.92 11.03
N ALA A 165 -42.97 -2.71 10.72
CA ALA A 165 -42.84 -4.17 10.57
C ALA A 165 -41.76 -4.62 9.57
N GLN A 166 -41.39 -3.76 8.60
CA GLN A 166 -40.35 -4.01 7.60
C GLN A 166 -38.94 -3.57 8.04
N THR A 167 -38.83 -2.83 9.16
CA THR A 167 -37.56 -2.30 9.69
C THR A 167 -36.49 -3.38 9.80
N PRO A 168 -36.77 -4.57 10.35
CA PRO A 168 -35.71 -5.54 10.54
C PRO A 168 -35.12 -6.07 9.23
N SER A 169 -35.95 -6.37 8.22
CA SER A 169 -35.48 -6.79 6.90
C SER A 169 -34.68 -5.70 6.18
N ALA A 170 -35.08 -4.43 6.35
CA ALA A 170 -34.35 -3.31 5.79
C ALA A 170 -32.96 -3.12 6.45
N VAL A 171 -32.87 -3.33 7.77
CA VAL A 171 -31.60 -3.30 8.51
C VAL A 171 -30.66 -4.42 8.04
N VAL A 172 -31.18 -5.63 7.80
CA VAL A 172 -30.40 -6.74 7.23
C VAL A 172 -29.76 -6.35 5.89
N ILE A 173 -30.53 -5.76 4.99
CA ILE A 173 -30.03 -5.31 3.68
C ILE A 173 -28.95 -4.24 3.85
N CYS A 174 -29.15 -3.28 4.75
CA CYS A 174 -28.16 -2.24 5.04
C CYS A 174 -26.85 -2.83 5.59
N VAL A 175 -26.93 -3.84 6.46
CA VAL A 175 -25.77 -4.57 6.99
C VAL A 175 -25.01 -5.33 5.90
N ILE A 176 -25.72 -5.98 4.98
CA ILE A 176 -25.09 -6.67 3.85
C ILE A 176 -24.38 -5.67 2.93
N ILE A 177 -25.02 -4.54 2.63
CA ILE A 177 -24.40 -3.45 1.84
C ILE A 177 -23.18 -2.90 2.56
N PHE A 178 -23.25 -2.68 3.87
CA PHE A 178 -22.11 -2.23 4.67
C PHE A 178 -20.94 -3.22 4.60
N ASN A 179 -21.19 -4.53 4.78
CA ASN A 179 -20.15 -5.56 4.71
C ASN A 179 -19.55 -5.63 3.30
N ALA A 180 -20.39 -5.63 2.26
CA ALA A 180 -19.91 -5.62 0.88
C ALA A 180 -19.04 -4.38 0.61
N ALA A 181 -19.48 -3.20 1.08
CA ALA A 181 -18.76 -1.94 0.99
C ALA A 181 -17.40 -1.99 1.70
N PHE A 182 -17.36 -2.55 2.91
CA PHE A 182 -16.12 -2.76 3.65
C PHE A 182 -15.16 -3.69 2.91
N GLY A 183 -15.67 -4.84 2.46
CA GLY A 183 -14.88 -5.87 1.78
C GLY A 183 -14.20 -5.34 0.52
N TYR A 184 -14.90 -4.51 -0.26
CA TYR A 184 -14.27 -3.97 -1.47
C TYR A 184 -13.25 -2.84 -1.22
N SER A 185 -13.28 -2.20 -0.04
CA SER A 185 -12.51 -0.97 0.20
C SER A 185 -11.59 -1.07 1.41
N TRP A 186 -12.13 -0.86 2.60
CA TRP A 186 -11.39 -0.81 3.86
C TRP A 186 -10.92 -2.17 4.36
N GLY A 187 -11.37 -3.27 3.75
CA GLY A 187 -10.89 -4.63 4.01
C GLY A 187 -9.40 -4.78 3.64
N PRO A 188 -9.03 -4.78 2.35
CA PRO A 188 -7.66 -5.08 1.93
C PRO A 188 -6.71 -3.87 1.88
N ILE A 189 -7.23 -2.66 1.60
CA ILE A 189 -6.36 -1.50 1.29
C ILE A 189 -5.53 -1.02 2.49
N PRO A 190 -6.08 -0.92 3.73
CA PRO A 190 -5.31 -0.51 4.90
C PRO A 190 -4.15 -1.44 5.26
N TRP A 191 -4.15 -2.70 4.78
CA TRP A 191 -3.04 -3.64 4.97
C TRP A 191 -1.95 -3.48 3.91
N LEU A 192 -2.32 -3.05 2.70
CA LEU A 192 -1.38 -2.78 1.60
C LEU A 192 -0.70 -1.41 1.73
N TYR A 193 -1.37 -0.45 2.36
CA TYR A 193 -0.91 0.93 2.42
C TYR A 193 0.38 1.14 3.25
N PRO A 194 0.58 0.53 4.44
CA PRO A 194 1.80 0.70 5.21
C PRO A 194 3.05 0.21 4.47
N PRO A 195 3.12 -1.03 3.93
CA PRO A 195 4.27 -1.48 3.15
C PRO A 195 4.62 -0.54 1.99
N GLU A 196 3.63 -0.08 1.23
CA GLU A 196 3.83 0.83 0.10
C GLU A 196 4.38 2.21 0.54
N CYS A 197 3.93 2.71 1.70
CA CYS A 197 4.38 3.99 2.23
C CYS A 197 5.82 3.94 2.76
N PHE A 198 6.25 2.82 3.33
CA PHE A 198 7.61 2.69 3.88
C PHE A 198 8.66 2.33 2.82
N LEU A 199 8.28 1.61 1.75
CA LEU A 199 9.23 1.10 0.75
C LEU A 199 9.74 2.13 -0.27
N LYS A 200 9.12 3.31 -0.40
CA LYS A 200 9.52 4.33 -1.39
C LYS A 200 9.98 5.64 -0.75
N PRO A 201 11.29 5.84 -0.52
CA PRO A 201 11.84 7.19 -0.37
C PRO A 201 11.54 7.98 -1.65
N LYS A 202 11.14 9.26 -1.53
CA LYS A 202 11.00 10.11 -2.74
C LYS A 202 12.37 10.32 -3.40
N GLU A 203 13.44 10.29 -2.60
CA GLU A 203 14.82 10.27 -3.07
C GLU A 203 15.14 9.04 -3.94
N TYR A 204 14.51 7.89 -3.67
CA TYR A 204 14.73 6.67 -4.44
C TYR A 204 14.15 6.76 -5.86
N LEU A 205 12.95 7.33 -6.04
CA LEU A 205 12.38 7.53 -7.38
C LEU A 205 13.17 8.56 -8.19
N TRP A 206 13.65 9.63 -7.53
CA TRP A 206 14.57 10.59 -8.14
C TRP A 206 15.89 9.92 -8.56
N ARG A 207 16.51 9.12 -7.67
CA ARG A 207 17.74 8.35 -7.97
C ARG A 207 17.54 7.33 -9.07
N LYS A 208 16.40 6.64 -9.11
CA LYS A 208 16.06 5.68 -10.18
C LYS A 208 15.88 6.40 -11.52
N TRP A 209 15.22 7.56 -11.53
CA TRP A 209 15.07 8.39 -12.71
C TRP A 209 16.41 8.95 -13.21
N THR A 210 17.24 9.50 -12.32
CA THR A 210 18.57 10.03 -12.68
C THR A 210 19.52 8.95 -13.16
N ARG A 211 19.53 7.75 -12.55
CA ARG A 211 20.32 6.61 -13.05
C ARG A 211 19.81 6.08 -14.40
N SER A 212 18.50 6.10 -14.62
CA SER A 212 17.92 5.75 -15.93
C SER A 212 18.32 6.75 -17.02
N LEU A 213 18.51 8.03 -16.69
CA LEU A 213 19.02 9.04 -17.61
C LEU A 213 20.53 8.91 -17.83
N ALA A 214 21.30 8.61 -16.78
CA ALA A 214 22.74 8.40 -16.88
C ALA A 214 23.09 7.20 -17.78
N LYS A 215 22.29 6.12 -17.76
CA LYS A 215 22.44 4.98 -18.67
C LYS A 215 22.09 5.30 -20.14
N LYS A 216 21.34 6.37 -20.43
CA LYS A 216 20.99 6.80 -21.79
C LYS A 216 22.08 7.63 -22.50
N ASN A 217 23.27 7.74 -21.93
CA ASN A 217 24.50 8.27 -22.55
C ASN A 217 24.46 9.73 -23.05
N ASP A 218 23.46 10.55 -22.72
CA ASP A 218 23.53 11.99 -23.00
C ASP A 218 24.11 12.76 -21.81
N ARG A 219 25.43 12.62 -21.65
CA ARG A 219 26.19 13.14 -20.51
C ARG A 219 26.33 14.67 -20.52
N LYS A 220 25.87 15.37 -21.55
CA LYS A 220 25.90 16.83 -21.64
C LYS A 220 24.56 17.45 -21.30
N ASP A 221 23.46 16.85 -21.79
CA ASP A 221 22.11 17.36 -21.51
C ASP A 221 21.71 17.21 -20.04
N TRP A 222 22.15 16.16 -19.33
CA TRP A 222 21.74 15.96 -17.94
C TRP A 222 22.21 17.07 -17.01
N MET A 223 23.46 17.55 -17.13
CA MET A 223 24.01 18.59 -16.25
C MET A 223 23.22 19.90 -16.45
N THR A 224 22.96 20.25 -17.71
CA THR A 224 22.23 21.46 -18.08
C THR A 224 20.76 21.39 -17.65
N LEU A 225 20.14 20.21 -17.70
CA LEU A 225 18.74 20.01 -17.29
C LEU A 225 18.56 20.08 -15.76
N THR A 226 19.46 19.47 -14.97
CA THR A 226 19.38 19.53 -13.50
C THR A 226 19.61 20.94 -12.96
N ILE A 227 20.50 21.72 -13.59
CA ILE A 227 20.70 23.12 -13.22
C ILE A 227 19.45 23.92 -13.59
N ARG A 228 18.91 23.75 -14.81
CA ARG A 228 17.71 24.43 -15.31
C ARG A 228 16.47 24.22 -14.43
N ILE A 229 16.21 22.99 -13.98
CA ILE A 229 15.03 22.64 -13.17
C ILE A 229 15.11 23.25 -11.76
N ARG A 230 16.31 23.48 -11.22
CA ARG A 230 16.51 23.90 -9.83
C ARG A 230 16.78 25.40 -9.66
N SER A 231 17.32 26.07 -10.68
CA SER A 231 17.63 27.51 -10.62
C SER A 231 16.71 28.40 -11.47
N GLY A 232 15.95 27.84 -12.41
CA GLY A 232 15.07 28.64 -13.30
C GLY A 232 15.82 29.52 -14.32
N ILE A 233 17.14 29.33 -14.47
CA ILE A 233 18.01 30.16 -15.31
C ILE A 233 18.06 29.61 -16.75
N PRO A 234 17.93 30.45 -17.80
CA PRO A 234 18.03 30.04 -19.20
C PRO A 234 19.46 29.61 -19.60
N SER A 235 19.56 28.62 -20.51
CA SER A 235 20.78 27.90 -20.86
C SER A 235 21.96 28.76 -21.34
N SER A 236 21.71 29.96 -21.88
CA SER A 236 22.74 30.87 -22.38
C SER A 236 23.55 31.57 -21.28
N GLU A 237 23.01 31.70 -20.07
CA GLU A 237 23.70 32.35 -18.94
C GLU A 237 24.58 31.39 -18.15
N ILE A 238 24.25 30.09 -18.12
CA ILE A 238 25.00 29.06 -17.39
C ILE A 238 26.43 28.92 -17.93
N MET A 239 26.62 29.11 -19.24
CA MET A 239 27.91 28.97 -19.92
C MET A 239 28.86 30.15 -19.68
N ASN A 240 28.34 31.29 -19.16
CA ASN A 240 29.10 32.52 -18.93
C ASN A 240 29.42 32.78 -17.45
N LEU A 241 29.11 31.82 -16.55
CA LEU A 241 29.38 31.96 -15.13
C LEU A 241 30.86 31.70 -14.81
N PRO A 242 31.50 32.51 -13.94
CA PRO A 242 32.86 32.27 -13.50
C PRO A 242 32.98 30.95 -12.73
N ASP A 243 34.09 30.25 -12.94
CA ASP A 243 34.35 28.85 -12.51
C ASP A 243 34.14 28.59 -11.00
N ILE A 244 34.28 29.64 -10.19
CA ILE A 244 34.07 29.62 -8.74
C ILE A 244 32.59 29.38 -8.36
N ASP A 245 31.64 29.90 -9.13
CA ASP A 245 30.21 29.73 -8.86
C ASP A 245 29.69 28.37 -9.35
N GLN A 246 30.30 27.83 -10.40
CA GLN A 246 30.08 26.44 -10.84
C GLN A 246 30.43 25.45 -9.72
N GLN A 247 31.60 25.59 -9.09
CA GLN A 247 32.03 24.72 -7.99
C GLN A 247 31.13 24.79 -6.74
N LYS A 248 30.58 25.96 -6.41
CA LYS A 248 29.63 26.10 -5.29
C LYS A 248 28.30 25.40 -5.58
N MET A 249 27.84 25.39 -6.83
CA MET A 249 26.63 24.69 -7.25
C MET A 249 26.78 23.16 -7.19
N PHE A 250 27.97 22.63 -7.47
CA PHE A 250 28.27 21.19 -7.33
C PHE A 250 28.18 20.68 -5.88
N LYS A 251 28.36 21.54 -4.87
CA LYS A 251 28.26 21.15 -3.44
C LYS A 251 26.81 20.99 -2.93
N PHE A 252 25.80 21.34 -3.73
CA PHE A 252 24.37 21.25 -3.38
C PHE A 252 23.61 20.13 -4.12
N VAL A 253 24.31 19.34 -4.93
CA VAL A 253 23.82 18.10 -5.57
C VAL A 253 24.17 16.91 -4.69
#